data_AF-A0A5P0ZT51-F1
#
_entry.id   AF-A0A5P0ZT51-F1
#
_cell.length_a   1.000
_cell.length_b   1.000
_cell.length_c   1.000
_cell.angle_alpha   90.00
_cell.angle_beta   90.00
_cell.angle_gamma   90.00
#
_symmetry.space_group_name_H-M   'P 1'
#
loop_
_entity.id
_entity.type
_entity.pdbx_description
1 polymer ?
#
loop_
_entity_poly.entity_id
_entity_poly.type
_entity_poly.pdbx_seq_one_letter_code
_entity_poly.pdbx_strand_id
1 'polypeptide(L)'
;MKNKEKVFLAISDILIFVILTYPILKGGVVGGYDPGFHMARISTLASNISHGHFPNPIGFEYLDKLGYGVGFFYGNFLLYPFAIVNALGLSSYHSYLLFLFVFAALNIFSINFVVNKLFNNAWATIVSAPIYLSSYYFYGVIYMRAAAGELIAFALIPWILLSTFKLVKGHTNYWPMLSISLGLLFVSHILSFLITLGTVLIIFIMNIIPVFKNKKI
;
A
#
# COMPACT_ATOMS: atom_id res chain seq x y z
N MET A 1 -7.75 20.50 -14.03
CA MET A 1 -6.41 20.57 -14.65
C MET A 1 -6.55 20.88 -16.12
N LYS A 2 -5.79 21.84 -16.61
CA LYS A 2 -5.64 22.18 -18.03
C LYS A 2 -4.91 21.05 -18.77
N ASN A 3 -5.02 20.98 -20.10
CA ASN A 3 -4.37 19.91 -20.88
C ASN A 3 -2.85 19.84 -20.67
N LYS A 4 -2.16 21.00 -20.60
CA LYS A 4 -0.71 21.04 -20.32
C LYS A 4 -0.37 20.45 -18.94
N GLU A 5 -1.18 20.73 -17.92
CA GLU A 5 -0.97 20.21 -16.56
C GLU A 5 -1.18 18.69 -16.49
N LYS A 6 -2.14 18.14 -17.25
CA LYS A 6 -2.32 16.69 -17.35
C LYS A 6 -1.13 16.00 -18.00
N VAL A 7 -0.54 16.61 -19.03
CA VAL A 7 0.69 16.12 -19.66
C VAL A 7 1.85 16.15 -18.66
N PHE A 8 2.02 17.24 -17.91
CA PHE A 8 3.06 17.31 -16.88
C PHE A 8 2.87 16.28 -15.76
N LEU A 9 1.63 16.03 -15.32
CA LEU A 9 1.34 14.98 -14.36
C LEU A 9 1.75 13.60 -14.91
N ALA A 10 1.35 13.28 -16.14
CA ALA A 10 1.68 12.00 -16.76
C ALA A 10 3.21 11.81 -16.91
N ILE A 11 3.93 12.86 -17.33
CA ILE A 11 5.39 12.82 -17.41
C ILE A 11 6.02 12.62 -16.03
N SER A 12 5.55 13.35 -15.01
CA SER A 12 6.02 13.20 -13.62
C SER A 12 5.81 11.77 -13.10
N ASP A 13 4.60 11.23 -13.31
CA ASP A 13 4.21 9.89 -12.86
C ASP A 13 5.02 8.78 -13.56
N ILE A 14 5.24 8.90 -14.87
CA ILE A 14 6.10 7.99 -15.62
C ILE A 14 7.54 8.08 -15.13
N LEU A 15 8.07 9.29 -14.95
CA LEU A 15 9.44 9.49 -14.51
C LEU A 15 9.68 8.89 -13.13
N ILE A 16 8.83 9.20 -12.15
CA ILE A 16 8.98 8.64 -10.80
C ILE A 16 8.78 7.12 -10.80
N PHE A 17 7.84 6.59 -11.59
CA PHE A 17 7.67 5.15 -11.74
C PHE A 17 8.93 4.48 -12.29
N VAL A 18 9.55 5.05 -13.33
CA VAL A 18 10.81 4.52 -13.90
C VAL A 18 11.94 4.62 -12.88
N ILE A 19 12.08 5.75 -12.16
CA ILE A 19 13.09 5.91 -11.12
C ILE A 19 12.95 4.83 -10.03
N LEU A 20 11.71 4.53 -9.62
CA LEU A 20 11.44 3.52 -8.60
C LEU A 20 11.66 2.09 -9.10
N THR A 21 11.31 1.80 -10.36
CA THR A 21 11.28 0.42 -10.86
C THR A 21 12.55 0.00 -11.61
N TYR A 22 13.32 0.95 -12.15
CA TYR A 22 14.54 0.65 -12.88
C TYR A 22 15.60 -0.08 -12.04
N PRO A 23 15.90 0.32 -10.79
CA PRO A 23 16.83 -0.43 -9.95
C PRO A 23 16.34 -1.84 -9.66
N ILE A 24 15.02 -2.03 -9.51
CA ILE A 24 14.40 -3.35 -9.28
C ILE A 24 14.71 -4.29 -10.46
N LEU A 25 14.56 -3.79 -11.69
CA LEU A 25 14.88 -4.54 -12.93
C LEU A 25 16.36 -4.90 -13.05
N LYS A 26 17.25 -4.13 -12.40
CA LYS A 26 18.68 -4.42 -12.31
C LYS A 26 19.06 -5.35 -11.16
N GLY A 27 18.07 -5.91 -10.46
CA GLY A 27 18.30 -6.76 -9.30
C GLY A 27 18.49 -5.99 -7.99
N GLY A 28 18.07 -4.73 -7.90
CA GLY A 28 18.22 -3.87 -6.71
C GLY A 28 17.43 -4.32 -5.47
N VAL A 29 16.60 -5.36 -5.60
CA VAL A 29 15.95 -6.05 -4.46
C VAL A 29 16.68 -7.34 -4.08
N VAL A 30 17.64 -7.81 -4.88
CA VAL A 30 18.46 -8.98 -4.55
C VAL A 30 19.44 -8.57 -3.46
N GLY A 31 19.36 -9.22 -2.29
CA GLY A 31 20.16 -8.88 -1.11
C GLY A 31 19.48 -7.95 -0.10
N GLY A 32 18.25 -7.50 -0.37
CA GLY A 32 17.41 -6.90 0.66
C GLY A 32 17.09 -7.88 1.79
N TYR A 33 16.65 -7.38 2.94
CA TYR A 33 16.41 -8.21 4.13
C TYR A 33 15.22 -9.19 3.96
N ASP A 34 14.08 -8.72 3.45
CA ASP A 34 12.82 -9.49 3.40
C ASP A 34 12.34 -10.03 2.02
N PRO A 35 12.96 -9.76 0.84
CA PRO A 35 12.48 -10.28 -0.45
C PRO A 35 12.29 -11.80 -0.47
N GLY A 36 13.26 -12.55 0.07
CA GLY A 36 13.20 -14.01 0.16
C GLY A 36 11.98 -14.49 0.95
N PHE A 37 11.71 -13.84 2.08
CA PHE A 37 10.56 -14.11 2.92
C PHE A 37 9.23 -13.81 2.18
N HIS A 38 9.14 -12.67 1.49
CA HIS A 38 7.92 -12.32 0.74
C HIS A 38 7.68 -13.21 -0.48
N MET A 39 8.73 -13.62 -1.19
CA MET A 39 8.63 -14.61 -2.27
C MET A 39 8.13 -15.97 -1.76
N ALA A 40 8.66 -16.43 -0.62
CA ALA A 40 8.19 -17.67 0.03
C ALA A 40 6.71 -17.56 0.44
N ARG A 41 6.28 -16.40 0.96
CA ARG A 41 4.86 -16.17 1.28
C ARG A 41 3.97 -16.28 0.05
N ILE A 42 4.36 -15.67 -1.07
CA ILE A 42 3.61 -15.74 -2.33
C ILE A 42 3.53 -17.19 -2.84
N SER A 43 4.65 -17.92 -2.87
CA SER A 43 4.67 -19.30 -3.37
C SER A 43 3.88 -20.25 -2.47
N THR A 44 3.93 -20.07 -1.16
CA THR A 44 3.13 -20.88 -0.24
C THR A 44 1.63 -20.60 -0.39
N LEU A 45 1.23 -19.35 -0.59
CA LEU A 45 -0.17 -19.02 -0.88
C LEU A 45 -0.61 -19.63 -2.22
N ALA A 46 0.27 -19.64 -3.22
CA ALA A 46 0.00 -20.26 -4.51
C ALA A 46 -0.20 -21.77 -4.38
N SER A 47 0.71 -22.45 -3.68
CA SER A 47 0.60 -23.88 -3.38
C SER A 47 -0.70 -24.21 -2.63
N ASN A 48 -1.04 -23.41 -1.61
CA ASN A 48 -2.32 -23.54 -0.89
C ASN A 48 -3.54 -23.45 -1.81
N ILE A 49 -3.56 -22.47 -2.73
CA ILE A 49 -4.64 -22.31 -3.72
C ILE A 49 -4.71 -23.55 -4.64
N SER A 50 -3.58 -24.00 -5.18
CA SER A 50 -3.51 -25.14 -6.10
C SER A 50 -3.98 -26.45 -5.47
N HIS A 51 -3.85 -26.61 -4.16
CA HIS A 51 -4.30 -27.80 -3.42
C HIS A 51 -5.70 -27.64 -2.80
N GLY A 52 -6.43 -26.56 -3.10
CA GLY A 52 -7.79 -26.34 -2.59
C GLY A 52 -7.86 -25.85 -1.14
N HIS A 53 -6.74 -25.42 -0.56
CA HIS A 53 -6.65 -24.87 0.80
C HIS A 53 -6.73 -23.35 0.79
N PHE A 54 -7.92 -22.79 0.57
CA PHE A 54 -8.13 -21.33 0.51
C PHE A 54 -9.42 -20.89 1.25
N PRO A 55 -9.35 -19.83 2.09
CA PRO A 55 -8.15 -19.14 2.57
C PRO A 55 -7.41 -19.96 3.62
N ASN A 56 -6.07 -19.96 3.59
CA ASN A 56 -5.27 -20.71 4.55
C ASN A 56 -4.14 -19.84 5.14
N PRO A 57 -4.16 -19.57 6.46
CA PRO A 57 -3.10 -18.82 7.13
C PRO A 57 -1.85 -19.66 7.42
N ILE A 58 -1.95 -20.99 7.28
CA ILE A 58 -0.85 -21.93 7.52
C ILE A 58 -0.13 -22.14 6.20
N GLY A 59 1.18 -21.95 6.23
CA GLY A 59 2.02 -22.39 5.13
C GLY A 59 2.61 -23.76 5.43
N PHE A 60 2.07 -24.79 4.77
CA PHE A 60 2.48 -26.17 5.02
C PHE A 60 3.92 -26.46 4.59
N GLU A 61 4.45 -25.73 3.61
CA GLU A 61 5.81 -25.93 3.10
C GLU A 61 6.91 -25.31 3.99
N TYR A 62 6.54 -24.53 5.00
CA TYR A 62 7.51 -23.97 5.94
C TYR A 62 8.08 -25.05 6.87
N LEU A 63 9.31 -24.79 7.35
CA LEU A 63 9.99 -25.60 8.36
C LEU A 63 10.05 -27.10 8.01
N ASP A 64 10.49 -27.41 6.78
CA ASP A 64 10.57 -28.79 6.26
C ASP A 64 9.26 -29.57 6.43
N LYS A 65 8.15 -28.95 6.01
CA LYS A 65 6.79 -29.52 6.06
C LYS A 65 6.18 -29.70 7.45
N LEU A 66 6.80 -29.18 8.51
CA LEU A 66 6.15 -29.08 9.83
C LEU A 66 5.00 -28.07 9.83
N GLY A 67 4.98 -27.16 8.85
CA GLY A 67 3.99 -26.11 8.72
C GLY A 67 4.25 -24.94 9.67
N TYR A 68 3.89 -23.73 9.24
CA TYR A 68 4.02 -22.54 10.08
C TYR A 68 2.91 -21.53 9.81
N GLY A 69 2.34 -20.99 10.88
CA GLY A 69 1.21 -20.06 10.85
C GLY A 69 1.59 -18.62 10.49
N VAL A 70 2.42 -18.40 9.46
CA VAL A 70 2.89 -17.06 9.04
C VAL A 70 1.71 -16.09 8.80
N GLY A 71 0.62 -16.59 8.22
CA GLY A 71 -0.55 -15.78 7.88
C GLY A 71 -1.34 -15.23 9.07
N PHE A 72 -1.09 -15.72 10.30
CA PHE A 72 -1.66 -15.12 11.50
C PHE A 72 -0.93 -13.83 11.92
N PHE A 73 0.34 -13.71 11.57
CA PHE A 73 1.18 -12.58 11.97
C PHE A 73 1.39 -11.58 10.84
N TYR A 74 1.31 -12.02 9.59
CA TYR A 74 1.50 -11.20 8.41
C TYR A 74 0.30 -11.24 7.48
N GLY A 75 -0.19 -10.06 7.11
CA GLY A 75 -1.36 -9.89 6.25
C GLY A 75 -1.16 -10.46 4.86
N ASN A 76 -1.96 -11.47 4.48
CA ASN A 76 -1.88 -12.14 3.17
C ASN A 76 -2.90 -11.61 2.15
N PHE A 77 -3.89 -10.82 2.58
CA PHE A 77 -5.06 -10.50 1.76
C PHE A 77 -4.69 -9.86 0.41
N LEU A 78 -3.80 -8.87 0.43
CA LEU A 78 -3.33 -8.19 -0.78
C LEU A 78 -2.19 -8.91 -1.51
N LEU A 79 -1.72 -10.07 -1.00
CA LEU A 79 -0.77 -10.93 -1.71
C LEU A 79 -1.46 -11.95 -2.61
N TYR A 80 -2.74 -12.25 -2.37
CA TYR A 80 -3.47 -13.27 -3.13
C TYR A 80 -3.48 -13.04 -4.65
N PRO A 81 -3.64 -11.82 -5.21
CA PRO A 81 -3.54 -11.63 -6.65
C PRO A 81 -2.19 -12.11 -7.23
N PHE A 82 -1.10 -11.91 -6.49
CA PHE A 82 0.25 -12.29 -6.90
C PHE A 82 0.50 -13.79 -6.69
N ALA A 83 -0.15 -14.39 -5.68
CA ALA A 83 -0.17 -15.84 -5.48
C ALA A 83 -0.97 -16.56 -6.59
N ILE A 84 -2.06 -15.98 -7.07
CA ILE A 84 -2.85 -16.54 -8.17
C ILE A 84 -2.00 -16.59 -9.45
N VAL A 85 -1.35 -15.50 -9.84
CA VAL A 85 -0.48 -15.53 -11.04
C VAL A 85 0.73 -16.45 -10.85
N ASN A 86 1.21 -16.63 -9.61
CA ASN A 86 2.25 -17.60 -9.29
C ASN A 86 1.74 -19.05 -9.51
N ALA A 87 0.54 -19.36 -9.03
CA ALA A 87 -0.11 -20.66 -9.24
C ALA A 87 -0.39 -20.95 -10.73
N LEU A 88 -0.56 -19.91 -11.55
CA LEU A 88 -0.69 -20.00 -13.00
C LEU A 88 0.65 -20.16 -13.74
N GLY A 89 1.77 -20.24 -13.02
CA GLY A 89 3.10 -20.57 -13.58
C GLY A 89 4.12 -19.43 -13.56
N LEU A 90 3.78 -18.24 -13.07
CA LEU A 90 4.76 -17.16 -12.90
C LEU A 90 5.71 -17.51 -11.74
N SER A 91 7.03 -17.39 -11.90
CA SER A 91 7.96 -17.73 -10.81
C SER A 91 7.81 -16.79 -9.61
N SER A 92 8.16 -17.26 -8.40
CA SER A 92 7.99 -16.48 -7.16
C SER A 92 8.70 -15.13 -7.20
N TYR A 93 9.87 -15.08 -7.86
CA TYR A 93 10.60 -13.86 -8.12
C TYR A 93 9.81 -12.88 -8.99
N HIS A 94 9.32 -13.33 -10.14
CA HIS A 94 8.56 -12.46 -11.05
C HIS A 94 7.20 -12.04 -10.45
N SER A 95 6.54 -12.91 -9.68
CA SER A 95 5.33 -12.55 -8.93
C SER A 95 5.58 -11.46 -7.89
N TYR A 96 6.73 -11.51 -7.21
CA TYR A 96 7.13 -10.46 -6.27
C TYR A 96 7.54 -9.17 -6.98
N LEU A 97 8.23 -9.23 -8.12
CA LEU A 97 8.50 -8.03 -8.94
C LEU A 97 7.20 -7.36 -9.41
N LEU A 98 6.23 -8.16 -9.86
CA LEU A 98 4.91 -7.67 -10.23
C LEU A 98 4.21 -6.99 -9.05
N PHE A 99 4.31 -7.56 -7.84
CA PHE A 99 3.84 -6.93 -6.61
C PHE A 99 4.46 -5.54 -6.40
N LEU A 100 5.79 -5.43 -6.50
CA LEU A 100 6.49 -4.16 -6.34
C LEU A 100 6.07 -3.12 -7.38
N PHE A 101 5.91 -3.52 -8.64
CA PHE A 101 5.48 -2.61 -9.71
C PHE A 101 4.04 -2.14 -9.53
N VAL A 102 3.12 -3.04 -9.20
CA VAL A 102 1.73 -2.69 -8.93
C VAL A 102 1.66 -1.71 -7.76
N PHE A 103 2.34 -1.99 -6.65
CA PHE A 103 2.30 -1.09 -5.51
C PHE A 103 3.08 0.20 -5.71
N ALA A 104 4.11 0.26 -6.55
CA ALA A 104 4.72 1.52 -6.96
C ALA A 104 3.71 2.41 -7.71
N ALA A 105 2.98 1.84 -8.66
CA ALA A 105 1.93 2.57 -9.39
C ALA A 105 0.77 3.00 -8.48
N LEU A 106 0.30 2.12 -7.59
CA LEU A 106 -0.76 2.44 -6.63
C LEU A 106 -0.34 3.55 -5.66
N ASN A 107 0.93 3.58 -5.24
CA ASN A 107 1.47 4.64 -4.41
C ASN A 107 1.45 6.01 -5.10
N ILE A 108 1.87 6.07 -6.37
CA ILE A 108 1.81 7.28 -7.20
C ILE A 108 0.36 7.75 -7.34
N PHE A 109 -0.54 6.85 -7.73
CA PHE A 109 -1.96 7.16 -7.88
C PHE A 109 -2.58 7.67 -6.58
N SER A 110 -2.30 6.98 -5.47
CA SER A 110 -2.83 7.28 -4.14
C SER A 110 -2.53 8.71 -3.72
N ILE A 111 -1.25 9.09 -3.73
CA ILE A 111 -0.85 10.41 -3.26
C ILE A 111 -1.34 11.52 -4.19
N ASN A 112 -1.27 11.32 -5.52
CA ASN A 112 -1.76 12.30 -6.49
C ASN A 112 -3.28 12.52 -6.36
N PHE A 113 -4.05 11.45 -6.23
CA PHE A 113 -5.49 11.53 -6.02
C PHE A 113 -5.83 12.32 -4.75
N VAL A 114 -5.15 12.00 -3.66
CA VAL A 114 -5.40 12.62 -2.35
C VAL A 114 -5.03 14.09 -2.35
N VAL A 115 -3.85 14.45 -2.85
CA VAL A 115 -3.40 15.85 -2.92
C VAL A 115 -4.32 16.67 -3.82
N ASN A 116 -4.74 16.13 -4.97
CA ASN A 116 -5.72 16.81 -5.82
C ASN A 116 -7.05 17.06 -5.10
N LYS A 117 -7.58 16.07 -4.38
CA LYS A 117 -8.85 16.19 -3.62
C LYS A 117 -8.80 17.11 -2.41
N LEU A 118 -7.61 17.30 -1.83
CA LEU A 118 -7.41 18.19 -0.68
C LEU A 118 -7.22 19.64 -1.11
N PHE A 119 -6.37 19.87 -2.12
CA PHE A 119 -5.88 21.22 -2.45
C PHE A 119 -6.46 21.79 -3.74
N ASN A 120 -7.05 20.96 -4.62
CA ASN A 120 -7.49 21.36 -5.96
C ASN A 120 -6.41 22.15 -6.74
N ASN A 121 -5.14 21.82 -6.53
CA ASN A 121 -4.01 22.54 -7.09
C ASN A 121 -3.19 21.59 -7.97
N ALA A 122 -3.13 21.90 -9.26
CA ALA A 122 -2.49 21.04 -10.25
C ALA A 122 -0.99 20.84 -9.98
N TRP A 123 -0.27 21.90 -9.63
CA TRP A 123 1.16 21.82 -9.36
C TRP A 123 1.46 21.03 -8.10
N ALA A 124 0.67 21.22 -7.05
CA ALA A 124 0.78 20.40 -5.83
C ALA A 124 0.60 18.91 -6.14
N THR A 125 -0.37 18.55 -6.99
CA THR A 125 -0.58 17.17 -7.45
C THR A 125 0.56 16.65 -8.31
N ILE A 126 1.12 17.47 -9.22
CA ILE A 126 2.22 17.04 -10.10
C ILE A 126 3.47 16.68 -9.28
N VAL A 127 3.75 17.44 -8.21
CA VAL A 127 4.94 17.22 -7.37
C VAL A 127 4.71 16.24 -6.22
N SER A 128 3.47 15.79 -5.99
CA SER A 128 3.16 14.99 -4.80
C SER A 128 3.80 13.61 -4.79
N ALA A 129 3.72 12.85 -5.89
CA ALA A 129 4.40 11.56 -5.98
C ALA A 129 5.93 11.68 -5.92
N PRO A 130 6.58 12.60 -6.66
CA PRO A 130 8.02 12.84 -6.50
C PRO A 130 8.46 13.11 -5.07
N ILE A 131 7.76 13.99 -4.34
CA ILE A 131 8.14 14.32 -2.95
C ILE A 131 7.88 13.13 -2.01
N TYR A 132 6.74 12.46 -2.15
CA TYR A 132 6.32 11.40 -1.24
C TYR A 132 7.17 10.14 -1.38
N LEU A 133 7.52 9.76 -2.61
CA LEU A 133 8.15 8.48 -2.94
C LEU A 133 9.67 8.56 -3.13
N SER A 134 10.28 9.75 -3.08
CA SER A 134 11.74 9.91 -3.11
C SER A 134 12.38 10.06 -1.72
N SER A 135 11.60 9.92 -0.65
CA SER A 135 12.14 9.99 0.70
C SER A 135 13.13 8.84 0.97
N TYR A 136 14.18 9.12 1.75
CA TYR A 136 15.15 8.09 2.16
C TYR A 136 14.49 6.89 2.85
N TYR A 137 13.43 7.14 3.61
CA TYR A 137 12.68 6.08 4.26
C TYR A 137 11.94 5.20 3.26
N PHE A 138 11.28 5.79 2.24
CA PHE A 138 10.63 5.00 1.18
C PHE A 138 11.64 4.18 0.37
N TYR A 139 12.84 4.73 0.11
CA TYR A 139 13.94 3.98 -0.50
C TYR A 139 14.29 2.73 0.33
N GLY A 140 14.37 2.87 1.66
CA GLY A 140 14.58 1.74 2.57
C GLY A 140 13.46 0.70 2.51
N VAL A 141 12.20 1.14 2.39
CA VAL A 141 11.02 0.28 2.27
C VAL A 141 11.07 -0.56 1.00
N ILE A 142 11.42 0.03 -0.14
CA ILE A 142 11.35 -0.65 -1.45
C ILE A 142 12.59 -1.48 -1.79
N TYR A 143 13.81 -1.03 -1.42
CA TYR A 143 15.05 -1.69 -1.83
C TYR A 143 15.79 -2.39 -0.69
N MET A 144 16.03 -1.71 0.44
CA MET A 144 16.90 -2.26 1.49
C MET A 144 16.19 -3.36 2.28
N ARG A 145 14.99 -3.06 2.78
CA ARG A 145 14.14 -4.03 3.49
C ARG A 145 13.26 -4.79 2.50
N ALA A 146 12.79 -4.11 1.46
CA ALA A 146 11.77 -4.61 0.55
C ALA A 146 10.50 -5.05 1.31
N ALA A 147 10.11 -4.25 2.31
CA ALA A 147 9.06 -4.55 3.28
C ALA A 147 7.68 -4.42 2.63
N ALA A 148 7.10 -5.55 2.20
CA ALA A 148 5.85 -5.58 1.44
C ALA A 148 4.67 -4.95 2.17
N GLY A 149 4.55 -5.19 3.49
CA GLY A 149 3.46 -4.63 4.29
C GLY A 149 3.53 -3.10 4.42
N GLU A 150 4.74 -2.55 4.57
CA GLU A 150 4.95 -1.10 4.61
C GLU A 150 4.68 -0.47 3.24
N LEU A 151 5.10 -1.12 2.15
CA LEU A 151 4.82 -0.63 0.79
C LEU A 151 3.32 -0.53 0.50
N ILE A 152 2.53 -1.50 0.99
CA ILE A 152 1.06 -1.44 0.98
C ILE A 152 0.56 -0.27 1.84
N ALA A 153 1.13 -0.10 3.03
CA ALA A 153 0.72 0.96 3.95
C ALA A 153 0.91 2.35 3.34
N PHE A 154 2.03 2.59 2.65
CA PHE A 154 2.26 3.83 1.90
C PHE A 154 1.15 4.12 0.88
N ALA A 155 0.61 3.09 0.23
CA ALA A 155 -0.47 3.28 -0.73
C ALA A 155 -1.81 3.59 -0.04
N LEU A 156 -2.04 3.12 1.19
CA LEU A 156 -3.33 3.25 1.89
C LEU A 156 -3.43 4.47 2.81
N ILE A 157 -2.33 4.86 3.47
CA ILE A 157 -2.30 5.97 4.44
C ILE A 157 -2.83 7.30 3.85
N PRO A 158 -2.49 7.71 2.62
CA PRO A 158 -3.05 8.93 2.03
C PRO A 158 -4.59 8.92 1.97
N TRP A 159 -5.21 7.77 1.64
CA TRP A 159 -6.66 7.61 1.60
C TRP A 159 -7.30 7.78 2.98
N ILE A 160 -6.64 7.22 4.00
CA ILE A 160 -7.07 7.34 5.40
C ILE A 160 -7.05 8.81 5.82
N LEU A 161 -5.94 9.52 5.58
CA LEU A 161 -5.81 10.95 5.93
C LEU A 161 -6.82 11.84 5.19
N LEU A 162 -7.03 11.62 3.88
CA LEU A 162 -8.06 12.33 3.11
C LEU A 162 -9.44 12.13 3.74
N SER A 163 -9.80 10.88 4.04
CA SER A 163 -11.12 10.54 4.57
C SER A 163 -11.33 11.15 5.95
N THR A 164 -10.32 11.08 6.82
CA THR A 164 -10.34 11.71 8.15
C THR A 164 -10.51 13.22 8.05
N PHE A 165 -9.75 13.91 7.19
CA PHE A 165 -9.89 15.35 7.00
C PHE A 165 -11.26 15.75 6.43
N LYS A 166 -11.83 14.96 5.53
CA LYS A 166 -13.17 15.20 4.98
C LYS A 166 -14.26 15.00 6.03
N LEU A 167 -14.16 13.95 6.84
CA LEU A 167 -15.09 13.66 7.94
C LEU A 167 -15.08 14.74 9.01
N VAL A 168 -13.89 15.20 9.41
CA VAL A 168 -13.74 16.32 10.36
C VAL A 168 -14.37 17.62 9.82
N LYS A 169 -14.34 17.82 8.50
CA LYS A 169 -15.01 18.95 7.83
C LYS A 169 -16.51 18.74 7.61
N GLY A 170 -17.10 17.67 8.13
CA GLY A 170 -18.54 17.38 8.06
C GLY A 170 -18.98 16.61 6.80
N HIS A 171 -18.05 16.20 5.92
CA HIS A 171 -18.38 15.37 4.75
C HIS A 171 -18.52 13.90 5.15
N THR A 172 -19.68 13.54 5.70
CA THR A 172 -19.96 12.21 6.25
C THR A 172 -19.85 11.08 5.22
N ASN A 173 -20.04 11.36 3.93
CA ASN A 173 -19.96 10.39 2.84
C ASN A 173 -18.57 9.76 2.65
N TYR A 174 -17.53 10.24 3.33
CA TYR A 174 -16.17 9.65 3.29
C TYR A 174 -15.96 8.52 4.32
N TRP A 175 -16.94 8.22 5.17
CA TRP A 175 -16.82 7.14 6.15
C TRP A 175 -16.51 5.77 5.51
N PRO A 176 -17.09 5.36 4.36
CA PRO A 176 -16.77 4.05 3.78
C PRO A 176 -15.32 3.99 3.31
N MET A 177 -14.81 5.09 2.74
CA MET A 177 -13.42 5.19 2.30
C MET A 177 -12.46 5.05 3.49
N LEU A 178 -12.77 5.69 4.63
CA LEU A 178 -12.00 5.53 5.86
C LEU A 178 -12.03 4.07 6.35
N SER A 179 -13.21 3.47 6.45
CA SER A 179 -13.38 2.10 6.95
C SER A 179 -12.69 1.06 6.05
N ILE A 180 -12.85 1.17 4.74
CA ILE A 180 -12.21 0.26 3.77
C ILE A 180 -10.70 0.41 3.81
N SER A 181 -10.17 1.63 3.80
CA SER A 181 -8.72 1.84 3.80
C SER A 181 -8.07 1.42 5.12
N LEU A 182 -8.70 1.68 6.27
CA LEU A 182 -8.25 1.15 7.56
C LEU A 182 -8.35 -0.38 7.64
N GLY A 183 -9.43 -0.96 7.11
CA GLY A 183 -9.62 -2.42 7.07
C GLY A 183 -8.55 -3.11 6.22
N LEU A 184 -8.28 -2.57 5.02
CA LEU A 184 -7.21 -3.04 4.15
C LEU A 184 -5.84 -2.91 4.81
N LEU A 185 -5.60 -1.81 5.53
CA LEU A 185 -4.35 -1.61 6.26
C LEU A 185 -4.20 -2.62 7.40
N PHE A 186 -5.28 -2.87 8.15
CA PHE A 186 -5.31 -3.87 9.23
C PHE A 186 -4.94 -5.26 8.73
N VAL A 187 -5.57 -5.73 7.64
CA VAL A 187 -5.30 -7.06 7.07
C VAL A 187 -4.00 -7.15 6.27
N SER A 188 -3.22 -6.06 6.18
CA SER A 188 -1.96 -6.01 5.44
C SER A 188 -0.75 -5.77 6.33
N HIS A 189 -0.82 -4.81 7.24
CA HIS A 189 0.29 -4.42 8.11
C HIS A 189 -0.19 -3.83 9.44
N ILE A 190 -0.23 -4.68 10.48
CA ILE A 190 -0.79 -4.34 11.79
C ILE A 190 -0.11 -3.15 12.47
N LEU A 191 1.22 -3.02 12.34
CA LEU A 191 1.95 -1.93 12.99
C LEU A 191 1.57 -0.57 12.37
N SER A 192 1.54 -0.49 11.04
CA SER A 192 1.10 0.73 10.35
C SER A 192 -0.37 1.04 10.62
N PHE A 193 -1.21 0.01 10.75
CA PHE A 193 -2.60 0.18 11.17
C PHE A 193 -2.69 0.84 12.55
N LEU A 194 -1.99 0.32 13.56
CA LEU A 194 -2.05 0.87 14.92
C LEU A 194 -1.57 2.33 14.98
N ILE A 195 -0.44 2.64 14.32
CA ILE A 195 0.09 4.00 14.24
C ILE A 195 -0.94 4.93 13.57
N THR A 196 -1.46 4.52 12.42
CA THR A 196 -2.39 5.34 11.64
C THR A 196 -3.71 5.52 12.37
N LEU A 197 -4.24 4.47 13.00
CA LEU A 197 -5.45 4.55 13.82
C LEU A 197 -5.26 5.53 14.98
N GLY A 198 -4.13 5.47 15.69
CA GLY A 198 -3.78 6.44 16.72
C GLY A 198 -3.79 7.87 16.20
N THR A 199 -3.16 8.13 15.04
CA THR A 199 -3.19 9.44 14.39
C THR A 199 -4.62 9.90 14.05
N VAL A 200 -5.44 9.00 13.48
CA VAL A 200 -6.85 9.31 13.15
C VAL A 200 -7.63 9.69 14.40
N LEU A 201 -7.50 8.93 15.49
CA LEU A 201 -8.16 9.22 16.77
C LEU A 201 -7.73 10.57 17.33
N ILE A 202 -6.43 10.87 17.32
CA ILE A 202 -5.90 12.17 17.77
C ILE A 202 -6.54 13.32 16.96
N ILE A 203 -6.58 13.20 15.62
CA ILE A 203 -7.19 14.20 14.75
C ILE A 203 -8.68 14.40 15.09
N PHE A 204 -9.44 13.32 15.32
CA PHE A 204 -10.84 13.42 15.71
C PHE A 204 -11.02 14.09 17.07
N ILE A 205 -10.22 13.72 18.07
CA ILE A 205 -10.25 14.32 19.41
C ILE A 205 -9.99 15.82 19.33
N MET A 206 -8.95 16.24 18.61
CA MET A 206 -8.62 17.66 18.42
C MET A 206 -9.72 18.47 17.72
N ASN A 207 -10.61 17.80 16.98
CA ASN A 207 -11.67 18.45 16.20
C ASN A 207 -13.08 18.13 16.70
N ILE A 208 -13.22 17.55 17.90
CA ILE A 208 -14.52 17.08 18.39
C ILE A 208 -15.52 18.24 18.57
N ILE A 209 -15.09 19.38 19.11
CA ILE A 209 -15.95 20.55 19.33
C ILE A 209 -16.43 21.16 18.00
N PRO A 210 -15.56 21.45 17.01
CA PRO A 210 -16.00 21.90 15.68
C PRO A 210 -16.94 20.92 14.98
N VAL A 211 -16.69 19.61 15.08
CA VAL A 211 -17.49 18.57 14.43
C VAL A 211 -18.92 18.56 14.97
N PHE A 212 -19.11 18.74 16.27
CA PHE A 212 -20.45 18.78 16.88
C PHE A 212 -21.13 20.15 16.80
N LYS A 213 -20.39 21.26 16.68
CA LYS A 213 -20.97 22.60 16.45
C LYS A 213 -21.52 22.80 15.03
N ASN A 214 -20.92 22.17 14.03
CA ASN A 214 -21.32 22.33 12.62
C ASN A 214 -22.44 21.38 12.17
N LYS A 215 -22.99 20.55 13.07
CA LYS A 215 -24.22 19.82 12.79
C LYS A 215 -25.41 20.74 13.02
N LYS A 216 -26.05 21.22 11.96
CA LYS A 216 -27.48 21.52 12.02
C LYS A 216 -28.18 20.18 12.30
N ILE A 217 -28.64 20.00 13.54
CA ILE A 217 -29.62 18.95 13.88
C ILE A 217 -30.92 19.31 13.16
#